data_AF-A0A2R5L5E6-F1
#
_entry.id   AF-A0A2R5L5E6-F1
#
_cell.length_a   1.000
_cell.length_b   1.000
_cell.length_c   1.000
_cell.angle_alpha   90.00
_cell.angle_beta   90.00
_cell.angle_gamma   90.00
#
_symmetry.space_group_name_H-M   'P 1'
#
loop_
_entity.id
_entity.type
_entity.pdbx_description
1 polymer ?
#
loop_
_entity_poly.entity_id
_entity_poly.type
_entity_poly.pdbx_seq_one_letter_code
_entity_poly.pdbx_strand_id
1 'polypeptide(L)' 'KLLGLVFDEHLSWHEHISHICQKIYSGIYAIVKLRYLFPLSVLRTVYMSHIQSYISYGIECYALTYRST' A
#
# COMPACT_ATOMS: atom_id res chain seq x y z
N LYS A 1 -4.96 -17.29 12.46
CA LYS A 1 -3.87 -16.40 12.01
C LYS A 1 -2.71 -17.27 11.50
N LEU A 2 -2.66 -17.57 10.20
CA LEU A 2 -1.54 -18.30 9.58
C LEU A 2 -0.70 -17.28 8.81
N LEU A 3 0.60 -17.19 9.10
CA LEU A 3 1.54 -16.26 8.46
C LEU A 3 1.14 -14.76 8.42
N GLY A 4 0.34 -14.28 9.37
CA GLY A 4 -0.03 -12.85 9.44
C GLY A 4 -1.05 -12.39 8.40
N LEU A 5 -1.52 -13.28 7.52
CA LEU A 5 -2.69 -13.06 6.66
C LEU A 5 -3.92 -13.64 7.37
N VAL A 6 -4.88 -12.78 7.66
CA VAL A 6 -6.22 -13.19 8.06
C VAL A 6 -6.93 -13.55 6.75
N PHE A 7 -6.94 -14.84 6.43
CA PHE A 7 -7.83 -15.36 5.40
C PHE A 7 -9.23 -15.36 6.01
N ASP A 8 -10.02 -14.37 5.61
CA ASP A 8 -11.46 -14.40 5.82
C ASP A 8 -12.07 -15.45 4.87
N GLU A 9 -13.05 -16.19 5.36
CA GLU A 9 -13.61 -17.41 4.76
C GLU A 9 -14.30 -17.16 3.40
N HIS A 10 -14.41 -15.89 3.01
CA HIS A 10 -15.00 -15.43 1.75
C HIS A 10 -14.03 -14.82 0.73
N LEU A 11 -12.70 -14.90 0.93
CA LEU A 11 -11.73 -14.30 -0.01
C LEU A 11 -12.04 -12.80 -0.29
N SER A 12 -12.60 -12.12 0.71
CA SER A 12 -13.02 -10.73 0.69
C SER A 12 -11.78 -9.83 0.83
N TRP A 13 -11.05 -9.66 -0.27
CA TRP A 13 -9.86 -8.78 -0.30
C TRP A 13 -10.16 -7.33 0.13
N HIS A 14 -11.43 -6.92 0.19
CA HIS A 14 -11.86 -5.59 0.60
C HIS A 14 -11.30 -5.14 1.96
N GLU A 15 -11.32 -5.99 2.99
CA GLU A 15 -10.76 -5.60 4.29
C GLU A 15 -9.24 -5.46 4.23
N HIS A 16 -8.57 -6.38 3.54
CA HIS A 16 -7.12 -6.34 3.34
C HIS A 16 -6.69 -5.10 2.57
N ILE A 17 -7.41 -4.77 1.50
CA ILE A 17 -7.24 -3.57 0.68
C ILE A 17 -7.44 -2.32 1.53
N SER A 18 -8.53 -2.26 2.31
CA SER A 18 -8.82 -1.13 3.20
C SER A 18 -7.70 -0.92 4.23
N HIS A 19 -7.18 -2.01 4.81
CA HIS A 19 -6.07 -1.96 5.75
C HIS A 19 -4.76 -1.46 5.10
N ILE A 20 -4.43 -1.93 3.90
CA ILE A 20 -3.27 -1.44 3.14
C ILE A 20 -3.45 0.02 2.77
N CYS A 21 -4.62 0.41 2.26
CA CYS A 21 -4.94 1.79 1.91
C CYS A 21 -4.75 2.72 3.12
N GLN A 22 -5.23 2.34 4.32
CA GLN A 22 -4.99 3.13 5.53
C GLN A 22 -3.49 3.34 5.83
N LYS A 23 -2.66 2.31 5.64
CA LYS A 23 -1.20 2.45 5.80
C LYS A 23 -0.60 3.38 4.75
N ILE A 24 -1.02 3.29 3.49
CA ILE A 24 -0.59 4.20 2.43
C ILE A 24 -0.99 5.64 2.75
N TYR A 25 -2.23 5.88 3.20
CA TYR A 25 -2.70 7.20 3.62
C TYR A 25 -1.82 7.80 4.71
N SER A 26 -1.41 7.02 5.70
CA SER A 26 -0.49 7.48 6.75
C SER A 26 0.89 7.87 6.19
N GLY A 27 1.42 7.10 5.23
CA GLY A 27 2.68 7.40 4.55
C GLY A 27 2.61 8.65 3.67
N ILE A 28 1.52 8.82 2.91
CA ILE A 28 1.26 10.04 2.12
C ILE A 28 1.15 11.25 3.04
N TYR A 29 0.43 11.13 4.16
CA TYR A 29 0.31 12.21 5.14
C TYR A 29 1.67 12.63 5.70
N ALA A 30 2.54 11.66 6.02
CA ALA A 30 3.91 11.94 6.43
C ALA A 30 4.69 12.68 5.33
N ILE A 31 4.62 12.24 4.07
CA ILE A 31 5.28 12.91 2.94
C ILE A 31 4.77 14.34 2.74
N VAL A 32 3.46 14.57 2.84
CA VAL A 32 2.86 15.90 2.72
C VAL A 32 3.35 16.85 3.81
N LYS A 33 3.52 16.35 5.05
CA LYS A 33 4.13 17.12 6.14
C LYS A 33 5.62 17.39 5.88
N LEU A 34 6.36 16.36 5.48
CA LEU A 34 7.80 16.44 5.22
C LEU A 34 8.12 17.31 4.00
N ARG A 35 7.18 17.50 3.07
CA ARG A 35 7.34 18.32 1.86
C ARG A 35 7.77 19.75 2.16
N TYR A 36 7.34 20.31 3.28
CA TYR A 36 7.68 21.67 3.68
C TYR A 36 9.06 21.78 4.34
N LEU A 37 9.65 20.65 4.74
CA LEU A 37 10.90 20.59 5.52
C LEU A 37 12.07 20.01 4.72
N PHE A 38 11.81 19.16 3.73
CA PHE A 38 12.84 18.39 3.02
C PHE A 38 12.79 18.59 1.50
N PRO A 39 13.94 18.50 0.81
CA PRO A 39 14.00 18.53 -0.64
C PRO A 39 13.37 17.28 -1.27
N LEU A 40 12.97 17.41 -2.53
CA LEU A 40 12.22 16.40 -3.29
C LEU A 40 12.90 15.02 -3.36
N SER A 41 14.23 14.99 -3.30
CA SER A 41 15.04 13.76 -3.29
C SER A 41 14.72 12.88 -2.08
N VAL A 42 14.65 13.48 -0.88
CA VAL A 42 14.34 12.78 0.37
C VAL A 42 12.89 12.29 0.37
N LEU A 43 11.96 13.12 -0.10
CA LEU A 43 10.55 12.74 -0.24
C LEU A 43 10.38 11.55 -1.18
N ARG A 44 11.15 11.50 -2.27
CA ARG A 44 11.15 10.36 -3.21
C ARG A 44 11.69 9.10 -2.55
N THR A 45 12.73 9.20 -1.72
CA THR A 45 13.24 8.04 -0.96
C THR A 45 12.21 7.53 0.04
N VAL A 46 11.54 8.42 0.78
CA VAL A 46 10.48 8.04 1.73
C VAL A 46 9.29 7.40 1.01
N TYR A 47 8.90 7.93 -0.16
CA TYR A 47 7.90 7.31 -1.01
C TYR A 47 8.31 5.89 -1.46
N MET A 48 9.54 5.75 -1.93
CA MET A 48 10.09 4.47 -2.40
C MET A 48 10.20 3.44 -1.26
N SER A 49 10.53 3.85 -0.03
CA SER A 49 10.65 2.93 1.10
C SER A 49 9.30 2.52 1.70
N HIS A 50 8.34 3.44 1.78
CA HIS A 50 7.08 3.20 2.48
C HIS A 50 5.90 2.87 1.58
N ILE A 51 5.84 3.35 0.33
CA ILE A 51 4.63 3.24 -0.50
C ILE A 51 4.84 2.24 -1.65
N GLN A 52 6.06 2.14 -2.18
CA GLN A 52 6.39 1.26 -3.31
C GLN A 52 5.95 -0.19 -3.09
N SER A 53 6.32 -0.80 -1.94
CA SER A 53 6.00 -2.20 -1.66
C SER A 53 4.50 -2.47 -1.60
N TYR A 54 3.70 -1.52 -1.08
CA TYR A 54 2.25 -1.66 -1.03
C TYR A 54 1.62 -1.51 -2.42
N ILE A 55 2.12 -0.60 -3.25
CA ILE A 55 1.64 -0.43 -4.64
C ILE A 55 1.99 -1.66 -5.47
N SER A 56 3.22 -2.17 -5.39
CA SER A 56 3.64 -3.38 -6.11
C SER A 56 2.81 -4.59 -5.70
N TYR A 57 2.60 -4.80 -4.39
CA TYR A 57 1.76 -5.89 -3.90
C TYR A 57 0.30 -5.73 -4.34
N GLY A 58 -0.24 -4.51 -4.24
CA GLY A 58 -1.59 -4.20 -4.70
C GLY A 58 -1.75 -4.52 -6.17
N ILE A 59 -0.86 -4.04 -7.04
CA ILE A 59 -0.90 -4.28 -8.48
C ILE A 59 -0.93 -5.78 -8.79
N GLU A 60 -0.06 -6.58 -8.19
CA GLU A 60 -0.05 -8.03 -8.41
C GLU A 60 -1.38 -8.68 -7.96
N CYS A 61 -1.88 -8.33 -6.77
CA CYS A 61 -3.16 -8.83 -6.29
C CYS A 61 -4.33 -8.44 -7.19
N TYR A 62 -4.40 -7.18 -7.63
CA TYR A 62 -5.47 -6.70 -8.50
C TYR A 62 -5.38 -7.26 -9.92
N ALA A 63 -4.16 -7.36 -10.47
CA ALA A 63 -3.91 -7.91 -11.80
C ALA A 63 -4.32 -9.39 -11.87
N LEU A 64 -4.05 -10.17 -10.81
CA LEU A 64 -4.51 -11.56 -10.72
C LEU A 64 -6.03 -11.70 -10.61
N THR A 65 -6.73 -10.70 -10.05
CA THR A 65 -8.20 -10.68 -9.99
C THR A 65 -8.87 -10.14 -11.25
N TYR A 66 -8.16 -9.35 -12.07
CA TYR A 66 -8.68 -8.90 -13.36
C TYR A 66 -8.60 -10.06 -14.36
N ARG A 67 -9.73 -10.73 -14.64
CA ARG A 67 -9.81 -11.75 -15.71
C ARG A 67 -9.36 -11.11 -17.03
N SER A 68 -8.16 -11.46 -17.47
CA SER A 68 -7.80 -11.37 -18.89
C SER A 68 -8.79 -12.27 -19.62
N THR A 69 -9.68 -11.65 -20.40
CA THR A 69 -10.59 -12.36 -21.32
C THR A 69 -9.79 -12.94 -22.47
#